data_AF-A0A7X8HE85-F1
#
_entry.id   AF-A0A7X8HE85-F1
#
_cell.length_a   1.000
_cell.length_b   1.000
_cell.length_c   1.000
_cell.angle_alpha   90.00
_cell.angle_beta   90.00
_cell.angle_gamma   90.00
#
_symmetry.space_group_name_H-M   'P 1'
#
loop_
_entity.id
_entity.type
_entity.pdbx_description
1 polymer ?
#
loop_
_entity_poly.entity_id
_entity_poly.type
_entity_poly.pdbx_seq_one_letter_code
_entity_poly.pdbx_strand_id
1 'polypeptide(L)' 'MYYIQIGAYRSSPSLDAAVSRLRDTFPVTVDTVQAGSGPVYRLFVGPLGRDETGVALLRVRSLGFKEAFLKN' A
#
# COMPACT_ATOMS: atom_id res chain seq x y z
N MET A 1 -6.77 -1.36 14.31
CA MET A 1 -5.60 -0.82 13.59
C MET A 1 -5.91 -0.96 12.12
N TYR A 2 -5.78 0.12 11.35
CA TYR A 2 -6.24 0.17 9.97
C TYR A 2 -5.07 0.13 9.00
N TYR A 3 -5.27 -0.51 7.86
CA TYR A 3 -4.28 -0.56 6.78
C TYR A 3 -4.92 -0.13 5.48
N ILE A 4 -4.25 0.69 4.69
CA ILE A 4 -4.73 1.05 3.36
C ILE A 4 -3.99 0.20 2.34
N GLN A 5 -4.70 -0.68 1.64
CA GLN A 5 -4.11 -1.39 0.52
C GLN A 5 -4.01 -0.42 -0.65
N ILE A 6 -2.80 -0.26 -1.16
CA ILE A 6 -2.49 0.74 -2.19
C ILE A 6 -2.43 0.13 -3.58
N GLY A 7 -2.06 -1.15 -3.65
CA GLY A 7 -1.92 -1.89 -4.89
C GLY A 7 -1.37 -3.29 -4.68
N ALA A 8 -1.39 -4.07 -5.75
CA ALA A 8 -0.77 -5.39 -5.82
C ALA A 8 0.18 -5.42 -7.02
N TYR A 9 1.41 -5.85 -6.79
CA TYR A 9 2.48 -5.91 -7.76
C TYR A 9 2.85 -7.35 -8.04
N ARG A 10 3.14 -7.68 -9.29
CA ARG A 10 3.74 -8.97 -9.68
C ARG A 10 5.24 -8.86 -9.97
N SER A 11 5.76 -7.64 -10.01
CA SER A 11 7.15 -7.34 -10.32
C SER A 11 7.83 -6.68 -9.13
N SER A 12 8.92 -7.29 -8.66
CA SER A 12 9.78 -6.73 -7.61
C SER A 12 10.25 -5.29 -7.88
N PRO A 13 10.72 -4.89 -9.09
CA PRO A 13 11.17 -3.51 -9.32
C PRO A 13 10.05 -2.47 -9.21
N SER A 14 8.83 -2.79 -9.66
CA SER A 14 7.68 -1.89 -9.55
C SER A 14 7.23 -1.72 -8.10
N LEU A 15 7.31 -2.80 -7.31
CA LEU A 15 7.04 -2.77 -5.88
C LEU A 15 8.06 -1.87 -5.16
N ASP A 16 9.36 -2.06 -5.40
CA ASP A 16 10.42 -1.30 -4.73
C ASP A 16 10.29 0.21 -5.00
N ALA A 17 10.00 0.59 -6.25
CA ALA A 17 9.74 1.98 -6.61
C ALA A 17 8.53 2.58 -5.86
N ALA A 18 7.45 1.80 -5.69
CA ALA A 18 6.27 2.23 -4.95
C ALA A 18 6.57 2.34 -3.44
N VAL A 19 7.21 1.32 -2.85
CA VAL A 19 7.65 1.30 -1.45
C VAL A 19 8.54 2.51 -1.16
N SER A 20 9.52 2.79 -2.02
CA SER A 20 10.47 3.88 -1.83
C SER A 20 9.80 5.26 -1.83
N ARG A 21 8.78 5.45 -2.67
CA ARG A 21 7.98 6.70 -2.68
C ARG A 21 7.10 6.87 -1.45
N LEU A 22 6.58 5.78 -0.91
CA LEU A 22 5.60 5.83 0.18
C LEU A 22 6.26 5.81 1.56
N ARG A 23 7.36 5.08 1.72
CA ARG A 23 8.09 4.94 3.00
C ARG A 23 8.61 6.28 3.55
N ASP A 24 8.81 7.26 2.67
CA ASP A 24 9.25 8.60 3.04
C ASP A 24 8.15 9.38 3.78
N THR A 25 6.88 9.12 3.44
CA THR A 25 5.73 9.84 3.99
C THR A 25 4.93 9.02 5.00
N PHE A 26 4.89 7.69 4.86
CA PHE A 26 4.04 6.81 5.65
C PHE A 26 4.72 5.49 5.99
N PRO A 27 4.35 4.84 7.11
CA PRO A 27 4.75 3.47 7.38
C PRO A 27 4.12 2.54 6.33
N VAL A 28 4.94 1.69 5.72
CA VAL A 28 4.53 0.77 4.65
C VAL A 28 4.81 -0.67 5.04
N THR A 29 3.89 -1.55 4.64
CA THR A 29 3.98 -3.00 4.85
C THR A 29 3.79 -3.70 3.52
N VAL A 30 4.67 -4.66 3.22
CA VAL A 30 4.56 -5.51 2.04
C VAL A 30 4.15 -6.90 2.49
N ASP A 31 3.06 -7.41 1.93
CA ASP A 31 2.62 -8.79 2.10
C ASP A 31 2.88 -9.57 0.81
N THR A 32 3.55 -10.71 0.90
CA THR A 32 3.84 -11.54 -0.28
C THR A 32 2.93 -12.75 -0.27
N VAL A 33 2.03 -12.81 -1.24
CA VAL A 33 1.08 -13.92 -1.40
C VAL A 33 1.50 -14.78 -2.58
N GLN A 34 1.69 -16.07 -2.34
CA GLN A 34 1.90 -17.04 -3.42
C GLN A 34 0.55 -17.33 -4.08
N ALA A 35 0.35 -16.87 -5.31
CA ALA A 35 -0.81 -17.22 -6.12
C ALA A 35 -0.42 -18.33 -7.11
N GLY A 36 -1.39 -19.08 -7.63
CA GLY A 36 -1.15 -20.16 -8.61
C GLY A 36 -0.44 -19.70 -9.90
N SER A 37 -0.41 -18.39 -10.18
CA SER A 37 0.31 -17.78 -11.31
C SER A 37 1.62 -17.07 -10.90
N GLY A 38 2.10 -17.26 -9.66
CA GLY A 38 3.33 -16.65 -9.13
C GLY A 38 3.11 -15.73 -7.91
N PRO A 39 4.19 -15.15 -7.37
CA PRO A 39 4.11 -14.27 -6.21
C PRO A 39 3.43 -12.94 -6.54
N VAL A 40 2.52 -12.52 -5.66
CA VAL A 40 1.84 -11.23 -5.69
C VAL A 40 2.21 -10.46 -4.44
N TYR A 41 2.83 -9.31 -4.61
CA TYR A 41 3.24 -8.41 -3.55
C TYR A 41 2.15 -7.36 -3.32
N ARG A 42 1.43 -7.47 -2.22
CA ARG A 42 0.42 -6.49 -1.81
C ARG A 42 1.10 -5.44 -0.96
N LEU A 43 0.94 -4.19 -1.36
CA LEU A 43 1.48 -3.06 -0.62
C LEU A 43 0.38 -2.45 0.25
N PHE A 44 0.72 -2.13 1.49
CA PHE A 44 -0.15 -1.53 2.48
C PHE A 44 0.50 -0.31 3.12
N VAL A 45 -0.30 0.68 3.51
CA VAL A 45 0.09 1.80 4.37
C VAL A 45 -0.51 1.60 5.76
N GLY A 46 0.33 1.61 6.79
CA GLY A 46 -0.10 1.56 8.18
C GLY A 46 0.94 0.94 9.12
N PRO A 47 0.57 0.73 10.40
CA PRO A 47 -0.77 0.87 10.98
C PRO A 47 -1.22 2.33 11.13
N LEU A 48 -2.49 2.61 10.80
CA LEU A 48 -3.12 3.93 10.93
C LEU A 48 -4.22 3.94 12.00
N GLY A 49 -4.39 5.07 12.67
CA GLY A 49 -5.55 5.36 13.51
C GLY A 49 -6.80 5.63 12.67
N ARG A 50 -8.00 5.44 13.26
CA ARG A 50 -9.29 5.65 12.58
C ARG A 50 -9.38 7.06 11.98
N ASP A 51 -8.99 8.07 12.76
CA ASP A 51 -9.05 9.48 12.36
C ASP A 51 -8.02 9.84 11.29
N GLU A 52 -6.87 9.16 11.27
CA GLU A 52 -5.79 9.40 10.29
C GLU A 52 -6.04 8.72 8.96
N THR A 53 -6.87 7.67 8.95
CA THR A 53 -7.11 6.83 7.79
C THR A 53 -7.69 7.61 6.60
N GLY A 54 -8.60 8.56 6.85
CA GLY A 54 -9.17 9.40 5.80
C GLY A 54 -8.12 10.32 5.13
N VAL A 55 -7.25 10.93 5.94
CA VAL A 55 -6.18 11.81 5.44
C VAL A 55 -5.10 11.02 4.70
N ALA A 56 -4.71 9.87 5.25
CA ALA A 56 -3.76 8.98 4.61
C ALA A 56 -4.29 8.48 3.25
N LEU A 57 -5.56 8.10 3.17
CA LEU A 57 -6.20 7.68 1.92
C LEU A 57 -6.18 8.79 0.87
N LEU A 58 -6.52 10.01 1.26
CA LEU A 58 -6.49 11.17 0.36
C LEU A 58 -5.07 11.43 -0.16
N ARG A 59 -4.06 11.46 0.73
CA ARG A 59 -2.66 11.67 0.33
C ARG A 59 -2.17 10.58 -0.62
N VAL A 60 -2.43 9.33 -0.28
CA VAL A 60 -2.08 8.17 -1.11
C VAL A 60 -2.70 8.29 -2.52
N ARG A 61 -3.96 8.69 -2.62
CA ARG A 61 -4.61 8.89 -3.93
C ARG A 61 -3.98 10.07 -4.70
N SER A 62 -3.60 11.13 -4.01
CA SER A 62 -2.87 12.27 -4.62
C SER A 62 -1.47 11.88 -5.12
N LEU A 63 -0.82 10.88 -4.51
CA LEU A 63 0.47 10.33 -4.97
C LEU A 63 0.35 9.45 -6.23
N GLY A 64 -0.87 9.26 -6.75
CA GLY A 64 -1.14 8.48 -7.96
C GLY A 64 -1.76 7.11 -7.72
N PHE A 65 -1.92 6.69 -6.46
CA PHE A 65 -2.55 5.41 -6.12
C PHE A 65 -4.08 5.56 -6.01
N LYS A 66 -4.72 5.86 -7.14
CA LYS A 66 -6.17 6.19 -7.19
C LYS A 66 -7.09 5.09 -6.70
N GLU A 67 -6.64 3.84 -6.85
CA GLU A 67 -7.35 2.62 -6.44
C GLU A 67 -7.02 2.17 -5.02
N ALA A 68 -6.31 2.99 -4.26
CA ALA A 68 -6.06 2.69 -2.85
C ALA A 68 -7.38 2.58 -2.08
N PHE A 69 -7.49 1.58 -1.23
CA PHE A 69 -8.68 1.32 -0.44
C PHE A 69 -8.32 0.90 0.98
N LEU A 70 -9.20 1.25 1.91
CA LEU A 70 -9.07 0.86 3.31
C LEU A 70 -9.36 -0.63 3.49
N LYS A 71 -8.45 -1.33 4.16
CA LYS A 71 -8.59 -2.69 4.64
C LYS A 71 -8.77 -2.64 6.17
N ASN A 72 -9.88 -3.21 6.65
CA ASN A 72 -10.18 -3.41 8.08
C ASN A 72 -10.11 -4.89 8.43
#